data_AF-A0A4R5V6D6-F1
#
_entry.id   AF-A0A4R5V6D6-F1
#
_cell.length_a   1.000
_cell.length_b   1.000
_cell.length_c   1.000
_cell.angle_alpha   90.00
_cell.angle_beta   90.00
_cell.angle_gamma   90.00
#
_symmetry.space_group_name_H-M   'P 1'
#
loop_
_entity.id
_entity.type
_entity.pdbx_description
1 polymer ?
#
loop_
_entity_poly.entity_id
_entity_poly.type
_entity_poly.pdbx_seq_one_letter_code
_entity_poly.pdbx_strand_id
1 'polypeptide(L)'
;MLLVIFSSACGGDDPTPQPPQKTPEELAIEALTGTGTQSWSIAGGGSVTRSGNTVTDLYQNFELILNSGSSRTYTSRNNNDLFDNSGNWSFAGTNFDKFTLTGSKPAAGREISFTQTGNNLRLEFNIPAPGARVFGVQAVAGSYVFNLVKD
;
A
#
# COMPACT_ATOMS: atom_id res chain seq x y z
N MET A 1 -12.70 61.19 37.51
CA MET A 1 -12.45 60.76 36.11
C MET A 1 -12.90 59.32 35.97
N LEU A 2 -13.45 58.96 34.80
CA LEU A 2 -14.04 57.68 34.37
C LEU A 2 -15.47 57.45 34.89
N LEU A 3 -16.58 57.73 34.17
CA LEU A 3 -17.06 57.38 32.81
C LEU A 3 -17.45 55.89 32.65
N VAL A 4 -18.77 55.67 32.58
CA VAL A 4 -19.51 54.41 32.35
C VAL A 4 -19.39 53.99 30.88
N ILE A 5 -19.18 52.70 30.58
CA ILE A 5 -19.68 52.06 29.34
C ILE A 5 -20.06 50.60 29.63
N PHE A 6 -21.36 50.29 29.51
CA PHE A 6 -21.86 48.94 29.26
C PHE A 6 -21.57 48.58 27.80
N SER A 7 -20.81 47.53 27.53
CA SER A 7 -20.68 46.95 26.18
C SER A 7 -20.99 45.46 26.22
N SER A 8 -22.26 45.16 25.95
CA SER A 8 -22.69 43.93 25.29
C SER A 8 -21.91 43.75 23.98
N ALA A 9 -21.04 42.75 23.92
CA ALA A 9 -20.46 42.27 22.69
C ALA A 9 -20.96 40.83 22.46
N CYS A 10 -21.91 40.70 21.52
CA CYS A 10 -22.14 39.45 20.80
C CYS A 10 -20.87 39.07 20.02
N GLY A 11 -20.55 37.78 19.89
CA GLY A 11 -19.45 37.37 19.03
C GLY A 11 -19.19 35.87 18.94
N GLY A 12 -20.12 35.14 18.31
CA GLY A 12 -19.84 33.93 17.53
C GLY A 12 -19.22 32.73 18.24
N ASP A 13 -20.06 31.82 18.72
CA ASP A 13 -19.78 30.38 18.59
C ASP A 13 -19.84 30.04 17.08
N ASP A 14 -18.87 30.51 16.30
CA ASP A 14 -18.62 29.93 14.99
C ASP A 14 -17.99 28.56 15.27
N PRO A 15 -18.62 27.43 14.89
CA PRO A 15 -17.93 26.16 14.90
C PRO A 15 -16.71 26.33 14.00
N THR A 16 -15.51 26.32 14.58
CA THR A 16 -14.28 26.29 13.82
C THR A 16 -14.44 25.18 12.78
N PRO A 17 -14.30 25.46 11.47
CA PRO A 17 -14.48 24.43 10.45
C PRO A 17 -13.51 23.30 10.76
N GLN A 18 -14.02 22.16 11.22
CA GLN A 18 -13.18 21.01 11.42
C GLN A 18 -12.67 20.63 10.03
N PRO A 19 -11.34 20.51 9.83
CA PRO A 19 -10.81 20.11 8.55
C PRO A 19 -11.50 18.80 8.12
N PRO A 20 -11.86 18.66 6.84
CA PRO A 20 -12.59 17.49 6.37
C PRO A 20 -11.84 16.22 6.78
N GLN A 21 -12.53 15.36 7.54
CA GLN A 21 -11.95 14.11 7.99
C GLN A 21 -11.87 13.16 6.80
N LYS A 22 -10.66 12.65 6.53
CA LYS A 22 -10.44 11.64 5.49
C LYS A 22 -11.26 10.38 5.79
N THR A 23 -11.88 9.85 4.76
CA THR A 23 -12.55 8.56 4.76
C THR A 23 -11.54 7.41 4.91
N PRO A 24 -11.98 6.22 5.34
CA PRO A 24 -11.10 5.04 5.39
C PRO A 24 -10.45 4.72 4.03
N GLU A 25 -11.18 4.89 2.92
CA GLU A 25 -10.63 4.69 1.59
C GLU A 25 -9.52 5.71 1.27
N GLU A 26 -9.73 6.99 1.56
CA GLU A 26 -8.72 8.03 1.33
C GLU A 26 -7.44 7.78 2.14
N LEU A 27 -7.58 7.33 3.40
CA LEU A 27 -6.44 6.95 4.24
C LEU A 27 -5.70 5.74 3.69
N ALA A 28 -6.42 4.73 3.20
CA ALA A 28 -5.85 3.55 2.58
C ALA A 28 -5.11 3.88 1.26
N ILE A 29 -5.67 4.78 0.45
CA ILE A 29 -5.02 5.28 -0.77
C ILE A 29 -3.73 6.01 -0.39
N GLU A 30 -3.79 6.95 0.54
CA GLU A 30 -2.62 7.69 1.00
C GLU A 30 -1.53 6.79 1.59
N ALA A 31 -1.91 5.74 2.33
CA ALA A 31 -0.97 4.76 2.84
C ALA A 31 -0.21 4.02 1.72
N LEU A 32 -0.84 3.77 0.58
CA LEU A 32 -0.23 3.07 -0.55
C LEU A 32 0.48 4.02 -1.53
N THR A 33 -0.01 5.24 -1.73
CA THR A 33 0.42 6.14 -2.82
C THR A 33 0.92 7.50 -2.36
N GLY A 34 0.93 7.78 -1.06
CA GLY A 34 1.22 9.11 -0.53
C GLY A 34 0.27 10.15 -1.11
N THR A 35 0.81 11.22 -1.68
CA THR A 35 0.04 12.30 -2.32
C THR A 35 -0.36 12.01 -3.77
N GLY A 36 -0.07 10.82 -4.31
CA GLY A 36 -0.56 10.39 -5.62
C GLY A 36 0.25 9.28 -6.27
N THR A 37 1.58 9.33 -6.15
CA THR A 37 2.48 8.27 -6.59
C THR A 37 3.50 8.01 -5.49
N GLN A 38 3.70 6.76 -5.12
CA GLN A 38 4.73 6.37 -4.16
C GLN A 38 5.50 5.16 -4.67
N SER A 39 6.83 5.24 -4.56
CA SER A 39 7.71 4.09 -4.72
C SER A 39 8.00 3.44 -3.37
N TRP A 40 7.94 2.11 -3.33
CA TRP A 40 8.25 1.27 -2.19
C TRP A 40 9.29 0.25 -2.63
N SER A 41 10.43 0.21 -1.95
CA SER A 41 11.52 -0.67 -2.33
C SER A 41 12.01 -1.53 -1.17
N ILE A 42 12.82 -2.53 -1.46
CA ILE A 42 13.60 -3.19 -0.41
C ILE A 42 14.92 -2.46 -0.11
N ALA A 43 15.30 -1.49 -0.93
CA ALA A 43 16.49 -0.68 -0.67
C ALA A 43 16.26 0.13 0.62
N GLY A 44 17.33 0.41 1.37
CA GLY A 44 17.20 1.11 2.65
C GLY A 44 16.73 0.26 3.84
N GLY A 45 16.78 -1.08 3.72
CA GLY A 45 16.59 -1.99 4.87
C GLY A 45 15.33 -2.85 4.81
N GLY A 46 14.68 -2.95 3.65
CA GLY A 46 13.57 -3.87 3.43
C GLY A 46 13.99 -5.34 3.41
N SER A 47 12.99 -6.22 3.42
CA SER A 47 13.21 -7.67 3.42
C SER A 47 12.08 -8.42 2.75
N VAL A 48 12.38 -9.61 2.22
CA VAL A 48 11.37 -10.52 1.67
C VAL A 48 11.51 -11.88 2.34
N THR A 49 10.40 -12.39 2.86
CA THR A 49 10.32 -13.77 3.33
C THR A 49 9.27 -14.54 2.55
N ARG A 50 9.53 -15.84 2.38
CA ARG A 50 8.61 -16.79 1.78
C ARG A 50 8.53 -18.03 2.65
N SER A 51 7.33 -18.35 3.11
CA SER A 51 7.08 -19.46 4.04
C SER A 51 8.02 -19.42 5.25
N GLY A 52 8.27 -18.22 5.78
CA GLY A 52 9.17 -17.96 6.91
C GLY A 52 10.67 -17.93 6.59
N ASN A 53 11.09 -18.28 5.37
CA ASN A 53 12.50 -18.23 4.98
C ASN A 53 12.83 -16.90 4.30
N THR A 54 13.95 -16.29 4.66
CA THR A 54 14.45 -15.08 4.00
C THR A 54 14.85 -15.41 2.55
N VAL A 55 14.32 -14.63 1.62
CA VAL A 55 14.59 -14.74 0.18
C VAL A 55 14.92 -13.38 -0.45
N THR A 56 15.29 -12.39 0.37
CA THR A 56 15.59 -11.02 -0.06
C THR A 56 16.59 -10.95 -1.21
N ASP A 57 17.57 -11.85 -1.26
CA ASP A 57 18.57 -11.90 -2.33
C ASP A 57 17.97 -12.17 -3.72
N LEU A 58 16.80 -12.80 -3.80
CA LEU A 58 16.09 -13.01 -5.07
C LEU A 58 15.40 -11.73 -5.57
N TYR A 59 15.22 -10.74 -4.69
CA TYR A 59 14.46 -9.52 -4.95
C TYR A 59 15.34 -8.28 -4.82
N GLN A 60 16.67 -8.41 -5.00
CA GLN A 60 17.60 -7.28 -4.90
C GLN A 60 17.13 -6.10 -5.76
N ASN A 61 17.04 -4.92 -5.15
CA ASN A 61 16.52 -3.70 -5.77
C ASN A 61 15.05 -3.80 -6.21
N PHE A 62 14.25 -4.68 -5.61
CA PHE A 62 12.80 -4.72 -5.84
C PHE A 62 12.19 -3.36 -5.55
N GLU A 63 11.33 -2.93 -6.46
CA GLU A 63 10.60 -1.68 -6.39
C GLU A 63 9.15 -1.93 -6.82
N LEU A 64 8.21 -1.37 -6.06
CA LEU A 64 6.79 -1.31 -6.37
C LEU A 64 6.35 0.15 -6.33
N ILE A 65 5.93 0.67 -7.48
CA ILE A 65 5.41 2.04 -7.61
C ILE A 65 3.89 1.95 -7.74
N LEU A 66 3.16 2.61 -6.86
CA LEU A 66 1.71 2.68 -6.86
C LEU A 66 1.25 4.11 -7.14
N ASN A 67 0.30 4.27 -8.06
CA ASN A 67 -0.30 5.55 -8.42
C ASN A 67 -1.82 5.53 -8.16
N SER A 68 -2.36 6.59 -7.58
CA SER A 68 -3.79 6.74 -7.25
C SER A 68 -4.59 7.57 -8.27
N GLY A 69 -4.05 7.76 -9.48
CA GLY A 69 -4.78 8.38 -10.58
C GLY A 69 -6.06 7.62 -10.92
N SER A 70 -6.85 8.15 -11.86
CA SER A 70 -8.15 7.57 -12.24
C SER A 70 -8.10 6.08 -12.59
N SER A 71 -7.00 5.61 -13.17
CA SER A 71 -6.78 4.21 -13.52
C SER A 71 -6.12 3.37 -12.44
N ARG A 72 -5.66 3.96 -11.32
CA ARG A 72 -4.92 3.29 -10.22
C ARG A 72 -3.87 2.31 -10.73
N THR A 73 -2.76 2.82 -11.26
CA THR A 73 -1.74 1.98 -11.89
C THR A 73 -0.66 1.54 -10.92
N TYR A 74 0.02 0.44 -11.24
CA TYR A 74 1.25 0.04 -10.59
C TYR A 74 2.36 -0.27 -11.60
N THR A 75 3.60 -0.21 -11.14
CA THR A 75 4.79 -0.69 -11.85
C THR A 75 5.65 -1.46 -10.87
N SER A 76 6.24 -2.59 -11.30
CA SER A 76 7.18 -3.34 -10.48
C SER A 76 8.51 -3.56 -11.22
N ARG A 77 9.61 -3.60 -10.47
CA ARG A 77 10.97 -3.88 -10.98
C ARG A 77 11.68 -4.88 -10.10
N ASN A 78 12.62 -5.63 -10.67
CA ASN A 78 13.38 -6.68 -9.97
C ASN A 78 12.46 -7.63 -9.18
N ASN A 79 11.30 -7.95 -9.76
CA ASN A 79 10.22 -8.70 -9.13
C ASN A 79 10.39 -10.22 -9.20
N ASN A 80 11.48 -10.70 -9.82
CA ASN A 80 11.78 -12.13 -9.99
C ASN A 80 10.59 -12.95 -10.52
N ASP A 81 9.88 -12.41 -11.52
CA ASP A 81 8.68 -12.97 -12.14
C ASP A 81 7.48 -13.18 -11.20
N LEU A 82 7.50 -12.62 -9.99
CA LEU A 82 6.40 -12.71 -9.02
C LEU A 82 5.24 -11.78 -9.38
N PHE A 83 5.56 -10.60 -9.88
CA PHE A 83 4.64 -9.53 -10.25
C PHE A 83 4.78 -9.21 -11.73
N ASP A 84 3.72 -8.79 -12.40
CA ASP A 84 3.87 -8.19 -13.74
C ASP A 84 4.60 -6.85 -13.60
N ASN A 85 5.29 -6.44 -14.66
CA ASN A 85 6.06 -5.19 -14.66
C ASN A 85 5.15 -3.95 -14.55
N SER A 86 3.88 -4.06 -14.95
CA SER A 86 2.88 -3.01 -14.76
C SER A 86 1.45 -3.55 -14.85
N GLY A 87 0.51 -2.75 -14.36
CA GLY A 87 -0.92 -3.02 -14.44
C GLY A 87 -1.72 -2.02 -13.63
N ASN A 88 -2.91 -2.44 -13.18
CA ASN A 88 -3.79 -1.68 -12.31
C ASN A 88 -3.89 -2.36 -10.94
N TRP A 89 -4.22 -1.58 -9.91
CA TRP A 89 -4.53 -2.06 -8.59
C TRP A 89 -5.91 -1.57 -8.14
N SER A 90 -6.57 -2.34 -7.29
CA SER A 90 -7.86 -2.00 -6.71
C SER A 90 -7.98 -2.60 -5.31
N PHE A 91 -8.78 -1.98 -4.44
CA PHE A 91 -9.05 -2.58 -3.13
C PHE A 91 -9.87 -3.86 -3.28
N ALA A 92 -9.56 -4.84 -2.44
CA ALA A 92 -10.34 -6.06 -2.29
C ALA A 92 -11.32 -5.88 -1.12
N GLY A 93 -12.62 -5.98 -1.42
CA GLY A 93 -13.67 -5.75 -0.42
C GLY A 93 -13.81 -4.27 -0.02
N THR A 94 -14.48 -4.04 1.11
CA THR A 94 -14.89 -2.70 1.57
C THR A 94 -14.12 -2.21 2.80
N ASN A 95 -13.21 -3.02 3.34
CA ASN A 95 -12.42 -2.68 4.52
C ASN A 95 -11.16 -1.87 4.17
N PHE A 96 -10.79 -1.83 2.88
CA PHE A 96 -9.61 -1.12 2.36
C PHE A 96 -8.29 -1.52 3.05
N ASP A 97 -8.21 -2.73 3.59
CA ASP A 97 -7.04 -3.34 4.23
C ASP A 97 -6.24 -4.24 3.28
N LYS A 98 -6.81 -4.51 2.09
CA LYS A 98 -6.24 -5.35 1.05
C LYS A 98 -6.43 -4.75 -0.33
N PHE A 99 -5.50 -5.02 -1.23
CA PHE A 99 -5.64 -4.71 -2.65
C PHE A 99 -5.30 -5.91 -3.52
N THR A 100 -5.69 -5.86 -4.79
CA THR A 100 -5.30 -6.83 -5.81
C THR A 100 -4.58 -6.12 -6.94
N LEU A 101 -3.75 -6.87 -7.66
CA LEU A 101 -3.06 -6.41 -8.86
C LEU A 101 -3.60 -7.13 -10.08
N THR A 102 -3.83 -6.42 -11.19
CA THR A 102 -4.10 -7.05 -12.48
C THR A 102 -2.81 -7.62 -13.06
N GLY A 103 -2.91 -8.67 -13.87
CA GLY A 103 -1.76 -9.24 -14.57
C GLY A 103 -1.89 -10.73 -14.82
N SER A 104 -0.76 -11.35 -15.15
CA SER A 104 -0.63 -12.77 -15.49
C SER A 104 0.36 -13.52 -14.59
N LYS A 105 1.16 -12.81 -13.81
CA LYS A 105 2.16 -13.37 -12.90
C LYS A 105 1.50 -13.87 -11.60
N PRO A 106 2.21 -14.69 -10.80
CA PRO A 106 1.62 -15.37 -9.64
C PRO A 106 0.95 -14.46 -8.60
N ALA A 107 1.44 -13.23 -8.40
CA ALA A 107 0.82 -12.27 -7.48
C ALA A 107 -0.45 -11.60 -8.03
N ALA A 108 -0.70 -11.69 -9.34
CA ALA A 108 -1.90 -11.12 -9.95
C ALA A 108 -3.17 -11.79 -9.43
N GLY A 109 -4.19 -10.97 -9.17
CA GLY A 109 -5.48 -11.39 -8.60
C GLY A 109 -5.39 -11.99 -7.20
N ARG A 110 -4.22 -11.93 -6.54
CA ARG A 110 -4.11 -12.29 -5.12
C ARG A 110 -4.54 -11.09 -4.29
N GLU A 111 -5.25 -11.35 -3.21
CA GLU A 111 -5.44 -10.33 -2.18
C GLU A 111 -4.12 -10.12 -1.44
N ILE A 112 -3.67 -8.88 -1.40
CA ILE A 112 -2.46 -8.44 -0.71
C ILE A 112 -2.89 -7.55 0.44
N SER A 113 -2.77 -8.07 1.67
CA SER A 113 -2.92 -7.25 2.87
C SER A 113 -1.77 -6.28 2.97
N PHE A 114 -2.04 -5.07 3.46
CA PHE A 114 -0.99 -4.08 3.67
C PHE A 114 -1.10 -3.39 5.03
N THR A 115 0.04 -2.96 5.55
CA THR A 115 0.10 -2.11 6.74
C THR A 115 1.24 -1.12 6.56
N GLN A 116 0.90 0.16 6.65
CA GLN A 116 1.85 1.26 6.55
C GLN A 116 2.18 1.76 7.96
N THR A 117 3.47 1.98 8.24
CA THR A 117 3.92 2.56 9.50
C THR A 117 5.14 3.45 9.26
N GLY A 118 4.93 4.77 9.33
CA GLY A 118 5.99 5.77 9.16
C GLY A 118 6.49 5.82 7.72
N ASN A 119 7.65 5.22 7.44
CA ASN A 119 8.20 5.06 6.08
C ASN A 119 8.24 3.60 5.64
N ASN A 120 7.56 2.70 6.36
CA ASN A 120 7.55 1.28 6.04
C ASN A 120 6.18 0.85 5.50
N LEU A 121 6.19 -0.03 4.51
CA LEU A 121 5.00 -0.71 4.00
C LEU A 121 5.23 -2.21 4.09
N ARG A 122 4.40 -2.89 4.86
CA ARG A 122 4.39 -4.36 4.94
C ARG A 122 3.29 -4.90 4.05
N LEU A 123 3.63 -5.80 3.14
CA LEU A 123 2.70 -6.51 2.27
C LEU A 123 2.69 -8.00 2.62
N GLU A 124 1.49 -8.59 2.68
CA GLU A 124 1.32 -10.02 2.97
C GLU A 124 0.32 -10.66 2.01
N PHE A 125 0.69 -11.79 1.43
CA PHE A 125 -0.18 -12.53 0.52
C PHE A 125 0.27 -13.98 0.40
N ASN A 126 -0.59 -14.83 -0.16
CA ASN A 126 -0.29 -16.24 -0.39
C ASN A 126 -0.46 -16.61 -1.86
N ILE A 127 0.54 -17.31 -2.39
CA ILE A 127 0.48 -17.96 -3.71
C ILE A 127 0.19 -19.44 -3.48
N PRO A 128 -0.97 -19.97 -3.87
CA PRO A 128 -1.30 -21.37 -3.67
C PRO A 128 -0.39 -22.26 -4.51
N ALA A 129 -0.04 -23.44 -3.97
CA ALA A 129 0.61 -24.47 -4.77
C ALA A 129 -0.35 -24.97 -5.86
N PRO A 130 0.12 -25.16 -7.10
CA PRO A 130 -0.71 -25.71 -8.16
C PRO A 130 -1.07 -27.16 -7.84
N GLY A 131 -2.31 -27.56 -8.15
CA GLY A 131 -2.82 -28.91 -7.90
C GLY A 131 -2.12 -30.00 -8.73
N ALA A 132 -1.51 -29.63 -9.85
CA ALA A 132 -0.55 -30.44 -10.59
C ALA A 132 0.83 -29.77 -10.55
N ARG A 133 1.92 -30.55 -10.59
CA ARG A 133 3.28 -30.00 -10.68
C ARG A 133 3.43 -29.27 -12.03
N VAL A 134 3.24 -27.95 -12.01
CA VAL A 134 3.60 -27.07 -13.13
C VAL A 134 5.03 -26.58 -12.87
N PHE A 135 5.93 -26.79 -13.84
CA PHE A 135 7.32 -26.35 -13.75
C PHE A 135 7.38 -24.86 -13.38
N GLY A 136 8.17 -24.52 -12.35
CA GLY A 136 8.37 -23.14 -11.88
C GLY A 136 7.30 -22.61 -10.91
N VAL A 137 6.03 -22.99 -11.03
CA VAL A 137 4.94 -22.42 -10.18
C VAL A 137 5.01 -22.95 -8.73
N GLN A 138 5.38 -24.22 -8.52
CA GLN A 138 5.68 -24.69 -7.16
C GLN A 138 6.88 -23.97 -6.55
N ALA A 139 7.84 -23.56 -7.37
CA ALA A 139 9.02 -22.83 -6.94
C ALA A 139 8.73 -21.37 -6.56
N VAL A 140 7.49 -20.88 -6.69
CA VAL A 140 7.03 -19.56 -6.17
C VAL A 140 5.79 -19.65 -5.28
N ALA A 141 5.26 -20.84 -5.00
CA ALA A 141 4.14 -21.02 -4.08
C ALA A 141 4.54 -20.78 -2.61
N GLY A 142 3.67 -20.19 -1.81
CA GLY A 142 3.89 -19.96 -0.38
C GLY A 142 3.34 -18.63 0.11
N SER A 143 3.48 -18.41 1.41
CA SER A 143 3.11 -17.15 2.06
C SER A 143 4.27 -16.16 1.96
N TYR A 144 4.03 -15.00 1.37
CA TYR A 144 5.01 -13.93 1.20
C TYR A 144 4.78 -12.82 2.22
N VAL A 145 5.89 -12.28 2.72
CA VAL A 145 5.92 -11.02 3.46
C VAL A 145 7.00 -10.15 2.82
N PHE A 146 6.60 -9.01 2.27
CA PHE A 146 7.51 -7.96 1.83
C PHE A 146 7.47 -6.84 2.86
N ASN A 147 8.61 -6.54 3.48
CA ASN A 147 8.78 -5.32 4.25
C ASN A 147 9.52 -4.34 3.34
N LEU A 148 8.82 -3.29 2.92
CA LEU A 148 9.30 -2.28 1.99
C LEU A 148 9.52 -0.96 2.73
N VAL A 149 10.43 -0.16 2.20
CA VAL A 149 10.74 1.18 2.66
C VAL A 149 10.32 2.17 1.58
N LYS A 150 9.84 3.32 2.04
CA LYS A 150 9.50 4.46 1.19
C LYS A 150 10.78 5.00 0.55
N ASP A 151 10.82 5.00 -0.78
CA ASP A 151 11.85 5.67 -1.58
C ASP A 151 11.54 7.17 -1.77
#